data_AF-A0A0D9NH49-F1
#
_entry.id   AF-A0A0D9NH49-F1
#
_cell.length_a   1.000
_cell.length_b   1.000
_cell.length_c   1.000
_cell.angle_alpha   90.00
_cell.angle_beta   90.00
_cell.angle_gamma   90.00
#
_symmetry.space_group_name_H-M   'P 1'
#
loop_
_entity.id
_entity.type
_entity.pdbx_description
1 polymer ?
#
loop_
_entity_poly.entity_id
_entity_poly.type
_entity_poly.pdbx_seq_one_letter_code
_entity_poly.pdbx_strand_id
1 'polypeptide(L)'
;MATSTVRLEFMCQFGERQFTHNHSIARSLVTEANRAGQDGEYNERFSQVMMPLMKEHEAACRNASGDFCESCGQFATDILQNPISFLHTDQPRIVVWVTSLCGRGQCEIEVRQEMQMIMQEMRQEDEVLDDLSGHTGFMEVKLCK
;
A
#
# COMPACT_ATOMS: atom_id res chain seq x y z
N MET A 1 -12.08 -21.18 -10.76
CA MET A 1 -11.81 -19.75 -11.04
C MET A 1 -10.31 -19.58 -11.18
N ALA A 2 -9.84 -18.81 -12.18
CA ALA A 2 -8.41 -18.59 -12.36
C ALA A 2 -7.88 -17.64 -11.27
N THR A 3 -6.73 -17.98 -10.68
CA THR A 3 -6.06 -17.17 -9.68
C THR A 3 -4.71 -16.67 -10.20
N SER A 4 -4.23 -15.60 -9.57
CA SER A 4 -2.87 -15.07 -9.73
C SER A 4 -2.23 -14.99 -8.36
N THR A 5 -0.95 -15.37 -8.26
CA THR A 5 -0.18 -15.17 -7.04
C THR A 5 0.31 -13.72 -7.00
N VAL A 6 -0.02 -13.01 -5.92
CA VAL A 6 0.40 -11.64 -5.67
C VAL A 6 1.21 -11.58 -4.39
N ARG A 7 2.15 -10.63 -4.36
CA ARG A 7 2.99 -10.38 -3.20
C ARG A 7 2.35 -9.29 -2.33
N LEU A 8 2.09 -9.62 -1.06
CA LEU A 8 1.65 -8.66 -0.04
C LEU A 8 2.86 -8.25 0.78
N GLU A 9 3.16 -6.96 0.80
CA GLU A 9 4.29 -6.36 1.51
C GLU A 9 3.75 -5.49 2.64
N PHE A 10 3.99 -5.88 3.88
CA PHE A 10 3.56 -5.13 5.06
C PHE A 10 4.69 -4.20 5.47
N MET A 11 4.40 -2.90 5.54
CA MET A 11 5.33 -1.87 6.01
C MET A 11 4.83 -1.34 7.34
N CYS A 12 5.55 -1.64 8.42
CA CYS A 12 5.22 -1.25 9.79
C CYS A 12 6.26 -0.26 10.33
N GLN A 13 5.88 0.52 11.34
CA GLN A 13 6.81 1.41 12.06
C GLN A 13 7.52 2.37 11.10
N PHE A 14 6.77 3.19 10.36
CA PHE A 14 7.31 4.09 9.32
C PHE A 14 8.15 3.41 8.23
N GLY A 15 7.92 2.11 7.99
CA GLY A 15 8.68 1.32 7.02
C GLY A 15 9.99 0.74 7.54
N GLU A 16 10.34 0.92 8.83
CA GLU A 16 11.52 0.30 9.41
C GLU A 16 11.42 -1.22 9.49
N ARG A 17 10.20 -1.74 9.67
CA ARG A 17 9.93 -3.18 9.71
C ARG A 17 9.07 -3.58 8.54
N GLN A 18 9.55 -4.57 7.80
CA GLN A 18 8.85 -5.09 6.64
C GLN A 18 8.81 -6.62 6.64
N PHE A 19 7.71 -7.17 6.16
CA PHE A 19 7.58 -8.60 5.91
C PHE A 19 6.64 -8.85 4.74
N THR A 20 6.74 -10.05 4.15
CA THR A 20 6.11 -10.34 2.87
C THR A 20 5.41 -11.69 2.90
N HIS A 21 4.21 -11.75 2.31
CA HIS A 21 3.44 -12.97 2.11
C HIS A 21 2.96 -13.09 0.67
N ASN A 22 2.97 -14.29 0.12
CA ASN A 22 2.39 -14.56 -1.19
C ASN A 22 0.97 -15.08 -1.02
N HIS A 23 0.02 -14.48 -1.73
CA HIS A 23 -1.39 -14.86 -1.69
C HIS A 23 -1.94 -15.12 -3.08
N SER A 24 -2.83 -16.09 -3.21
CA SER A 24 -3.57 -16.33 -4.44
C SER A 24 -4.86 -15.52 -4.42
N ILE A 25 -4.98 -14.56 -5.34
CA ILE A 25 -6.21 -13.76 -5.53
C ILE A 25 -6.85 -14.07 -6.87
N ALA A 26 -8.11 -13.65 -7.06
CA ALA A 26 -8.79 -13.77 -8.34
C ALA A 26 -7.99 -13.06 -9.45
N ARG A 27 -7.74 -13.75 -10.57
CA ARG A 27 -6.99 -13.19 -11.69
C ARG A 27 -7.62 -11.90 -12.24
N SER A 28 -8.96 -11.77 -12.16
CA SER A 28 -9.68 -10.57 -12.59
C SER A 28 -9.24 -9.31 -11.85
N LEU A 29 -8.89 -9.39 -10.55
CA LEU A 29 -8.38 -8.25 -9.81
C LEU A 29 -7.04 -7.73 -10.35
N VAL A 30 -6.22 -8.63 -10.90
CA VAL A 30 -4.94 -8.23 -11.51
C VAL A 30 -5.17 -7.67 -12.91
N THR A 31 -5.96 -8.37 -13.74
CA THR A 31 -6.19 -7.95 -15.14
C THR A 31 -7.03 -6.68 -15.27
N GLU A 32 -7.84 -6.35 -14.27
CA GLU A 32 -8.70 -5.16 -14.24
C GLU A 32 -8.13 -4.04 -13.38
N ALA A 33 -6.87 -4.14 -12.93
CA ALA A 33 -6.26 -3.20 -11.98
C ALA A 33 -6.30 -1.72 -12.42
N ASN A 34 -6.30 -1.47 -13.73
CA ASN A 34 -6.41 -0.11 -14.30
C ASN A 34 -7.73 0.60 -13.97
N ARG A 35 -8.74 -0.14 -13.48
CA ARG A 35 -10.04 0.43 -13.05
C ARG A 35 -10.01 1.00 -11.63
N ALA A 36 -8.91 0.82 -10.89
CA ALA A 36 -8.77 1.27 -9.52
C ALA A 36 -8.98 2.79 -9.38
N GLY A 37 -9.92 3.16 -8.49
CA GLY A 37 -10.30 4.56 -8.26
C GLY A 37 -11.29 5.15 -9.28
N GLN A 38 -11.63 4.43 -10.35
CA GLN A 38 -12.62 4.86 -11.35
C GLN A 38 -13.90 4.02 -11.28
N ASP A 39 -13.77 2.72 -11.01
CA ASP A 39 -14.86 1.76 -10.95
C ASP A 39 -15.14 1.37 -9.49
N GLY A 40 -16.30 1.78 -8.98
CA GLY A 40 -16.74 1.48 -7.61
C GLY A 40 -16.88 -0.02 -7.33
N GLU A 41 -17.30 -0.81 -8.34
CA GLU A 41 -17.48 -2.26 -8.19
C GLU A 41 -16.11 -2.95 -8.08
N TYR A 42 -15.13 -2.53 -8.89
CA TYR A 42 -13.76 -3.00 -8.76
C TYR A 42 -13.19 -2.70 -7.37
N ASN A 43 -13.37 -1.47 -6.88
CA ASN A 43 -12.86 -1.06 -5.57
C ASN A 43 -13.49 -1.90 -4.45
N GLU A 44 -14.80 -2.18 -4.53
CA GLU A 44 -15.48 -3.04 -3.56
C GLU A 44 -14.93 -4.47 -3.59
N ARG A 45 -14.76 -5.06 -4.77
CA ARG A 45 -14.16 -6.40 -4.91
C ARG A 45 -12.73 -6.45 -4.33
N PHE A 46 -11.93 -5.41 -4.58
CA PHE A 46 -10.59 -5.30 -4.02
C PHE A 46 -10.65 -5.25 -2.49
N SER A 47 -11.50 -4.42 -1.90
CA SER A 47 -11.68 -4.35 -0.44
C SER A 47 -12.13 -5.69 0.14
N GLN A 48 -13.09 -6.37 -0.48
CA GLN A 48 -13.58 -7.68 -0.04
C GLN A 48 -12.47 -8.74 -0.01
N VAL A 49 -11.53 -8.70 -0.96
CA VAL A 49 -10.37 -9.61 -0.98
C VAL A 49 -9.32 -9.20 0.04
N MET A 50 -9.06 -7.91 0.22
CA MET A 50 -8.02 -7.44 1.15
C MET A 50 -8.41 -7.56 2.62
N MET A 51 -9.67 -7.36 2.98
CA MET A 51 -10.12 -7.45 4.38
C MET A 51 -9.70 -8.75 5.10
N PRO A 52 -9.97 -9.96 4.57
CA PRO A 52 -9.55 -11.19 5.24
C PRO A 52 -8.03 -11.36 5.26
N LEU A 53 -7.30 -10.93 4.21
CA LEU A 53 -5.84 -11.01 4.16
C LEU A 53 -5.18 -10.11 5.20
N MET A 54 -5.66 -8.88 5.36
CA MET A 54 -5.18 -7.95 6.39
C MET A 54 -5.50 -8.48 7.80
N LYS A 55 -6.67 -9.09 7.98
CA LYS A 55 -7.05 -9.71 9.26
C LYS A 55 -6.18 -10.91 9.62
N GLU A 56 -5.79 -11.72 8.63
CA GLU A 56 -4.87 -12.85 8.83
C GLU A 56 -3.51 -12.40 9.40
N HIS A 57 -3.00 -11.26 8.94
CA HIS A 57 -1.68 -10.74 9.32
C HIS A 57 -1.72 -9.68 10.43
N GLU A 58 -2.90 -9.34 10.95
CA GLU A 58 -3.09 -8.27 11.94
C GLU A 58 -2.21 -8.44 13.19
N ALA A 59 -2.10 -9.66 13.71
CA ALA A 59 -1.27 -9.94 14.88
C ALA A 59 0.23 -9.73 14.61
N ALA A 60 0.70 -10.12 13.41
CA ALA A 60 2.08 -9.91 12.99
C ALA A 60 2.37 -8.42 12.79
N CYS A 61 1.44 -7.69 12.16
CA CYS A 61 1.50 -6.24 12.05
C CYS A 61 1.58 -5.57 13.43
N ARG A 62 0.71 -5.94 14.37
CA ARG A 62 0.69 -5.38 15.72
C ARG A 62 2.01 -5.60 16.47
N ASN A 63 2.64 -6.76 16.30
CA ASN A 63 3.95 -7.06 16.88
C ASN A 63 5.11 -6.33 16.18
N ALA A 64 4.95 -5.98 14.90
CA ALA A 64 5.91 -5.21 14.13
C ALA A 64 5.74 -3.69 14.26
N SER A 65 4.57 -3.22 14.69
CA SER A 65 4.27 -1.81 14.94
C SER A 65 5.00 -1.25 16.16
N GLY A 66 5.10 0.07 16.22
CA GLY A 66 5.70 0.78 17.34
C GLY A 66 4.73 0.97 18.51
N ASP A 67 5.28 1.27 19.69
CA ASP A 67 4.49 1.48 20.92
C ASP A 67 3.75 2.83 20.96
N PHE A 68 4.03 3.72 20.01
CA PHE A 68 3.52 5.09 19.99
C PHE A 68 2.70 5.37 18.72
N CYS A 69 1.64 6.14 18.91
CA CYS A 69 0.75 6.64 17.87
C CYS A 69 1.53 7.54 16.91
N GLU A 70 1.46 7.24 15.63
CA GLU A 70 2.24 7.93 14.61
C GLU A 70 1.70 9.34 14.31
N SER A 71 0.45 9.66 14.70
CA SER A 71 -0.12 11.01 14.59
C SER A 71 0.19 11.91 15.79
N CYS A 72 0.10 11.40 17.04
CA CYS A 72 0.16 12.25 18.24
C CYS A 72 1.20 11.83 19.31
N GLY A 73 1.94 10.74 19.09
CA GLY A 73 3.00 10.27 19.99
C GLY A 73 2.54 9.66 21.31
N GLN A 74 1.22 9.58 21.58
CA GLN A 74 0.69 8.85 22.74
C GLN A 74 0.83 7.34 22.56
N PHE A 75 0.67 6.54 23.62
CA PHE A 75 0.72 5.08 23.48
C PHE A 75 -0.28 4.56 22.44
N ALA A 76 0.21 3.71 21.54
CA ALA A 76 -0.60 3.02 20.57
C ALA A 76 -1.35 1.87 21.26
N THR A 77 -2.62 1.74 20.92
CA THR A 77 -3.50 0.65 21.38
C THR A 77 -4.05 -0.15 20.20
N ASP A 78 -3.94 0.41 18.99
CA ASP A 78 -4.48 -0.18 17.77
C ASP A 78 -3.56 0.06 16.58
N ILE A 79 -3.89 -0.59 15.46
CA ILE A 79 -3.22 -0.39 14.18
C ILE A 79 -4.24 -0.10 13.08
N LEU A 80 -3.84 0.72 12.11
CA LEU A 80 -4.56 0.94 10.87
C LEU A 80 -3.79 0.32 9.71
N GLN A 81 -4.42 -0.56 8.96
CA GLN A 81 -3.85 -1.18 7.77
C GLN A 81 -4.43 -0.52 6.51
N ASN A 82 -3.59 0.13 5.71
CA ASN A 82 -3.96 0.82 4.47
C ASN A 82 -3.37 0.09 3.26
N PRO A 83 -4.18 -0.68 2.50
CA PRO A 83 -3.70 -1.39 1.32
C PRO A 83 -3.58 -0.47 0.10
N ILE A 84 -2.44 -0.55 -0.57
CA ILE A 84 -2.06 0.21 -1.77
C ILE A 84 -1.78 -0.80 -2.89
N SER A 85 -2.52 -0.69 -3.98
CA SER A 85 -2.48 -1.64 -5.09
C SER A 85 -1.48 -1.23 -6.17
N PHE A 86 -0.50 -2.09 -6.43
CA PHE A 86 0.40 -2.02 -7.59
C PHE A 86 0.15 -3.19 -8.56
N LEU A 87 -1.11 -3.65 -8.63
CA LEU A 87 -1.51 -4.80 -9.44
C LEU A 87 -1.44 -4.55 -10.95
N HIS A 88 -1.35 -3.29 -11.38
CA HIS A 88 -1.24 -2.89 -12.78
C HIS A 88 0.19 -3.02 -13.33
N THR A 89 1.18 -3.26 -12.46
CA THR A 89 2.60 -3.35 -12.83
C THR A 89 2.99 -4.75 -13.33
N ASP A 90 4.12 -4.86 -14.02
CA ASP A 90 4.69 -6.16 -14.47
C ASP A 90 4.98 -7.14 -13.33
N GLN A 91 5.15 -6.63 -12.11
CA GLN A 91 5.33 -7.40 -10.89
C GLN A 91 4.20 -7.08 -9.89
N PRO A 92 3.01 -7.66 -10.08
CA PRO A 92 1.84 -7.36 -9.27
C PRO A 92 2.09 -7.58 -7.78
N ARG A 93 1.95 -6.50 -7.02
CA ARG A 93 2.10 -6.49 -5.57
C ARG A 93 1.08 -5.57 -4.91
N ILE A 94 0.88 -5.78 -3.62
CA ILE A 94 0.04 -4.95 -2.78
C ILE A 94 0.88 -4.57 -1.57
N VAL A 95 1.05 -3.28 -1.33
CA VAL A 95 1.72 -2.78 -0.14
C VAL A 95 0.64 -2.49 0.91
N VAL A 96 0.82 -2.97 2.13
CA VAL A 96 -0.05 -2.68 3.26
C VAL A 96 0.73 -1.78 4.21
N TRP A 97 0.39 -0.50 4.21
CA TRP A 97 0.97 0.47 5.14
C TRP A 97 0.27 0.34 6.50
N VAL A 98 1.04 -0.01 7.53
CA VAL A 98 0.53 -0.25 8.88
C VAL A 98 0.94 0.90 9.78
N THR A 99 -0.05 1.62 10.29
CA THR A 99 0.14 2.78 11.18
C THR A 99 -0.32 2.47 12.59
N SER A 100 0.54 2.73 13.56
CA SER A 100 0.24 2.57 14.99
C SER A 100 -0.63 3.75 15.48
N LEU A 101 -1.75 3.47 16.17
CA LEU A 101 -2.74 4.47 16.58
C LEU A 101 -3.12 4.37 18.06
N CYS A 102 -3.44 5.49 18.68
CA CYS A 102 -3.88 5.56 20.09
C CYS A 102 -5.38 5.24 20.30
N GLY A 103 -6.10 4.82 19.25
CA GLY A 103 -7.55 4.52 19.31
C GLY A 103 -8.47 5.75 19.34
N ARG A 104 -7.92 6.97 19.26
CA ARG A 104 -8.73 8.19 19.09
C ARG A 104 -9.09 8.35 17.62
N GLY A 105 -10.38 8.46 17.33
CA GLY A 105 -10.88 8.60 15.95
C GLY A 105 -10.28 9.80 15.19
N GLN A 106 -9.89 10.87 15.88
CA GLN A 106 -9.21 12.02 15.26
C GLN A 106 -7.87 11.63 14.63
N CYS A 107 -7.04 10.87 15.34
CA CYS A 107 -5.75 10.40 14.82
C CYS A 107 -5.94 9.46 13.62
N GLU A 108 -6.98 8.63 13.66
CA GLU A 108 -7.30 7.76 12.52
C GLU A 108 -7.74 8.56 11.28
N ILE A 109 -8.57 9.59 11.46
CA ILE A 109 -9.00 10.48 10.38
C ILE A 109 -7.80 11.20 9.76
N GLU A 110 -6.92 11.77 10.59
CA GLU A 110 -5.70 12.45 10.15
C GLU A 110 -4.81 11.51 9.34
N VAL A 111 -4.49 10.34 9.87
CA VAL A 111 -3.64 9.35 9.18
C VAL A 111 -4.28 8.90 7.86
N ARG A 112 -5.59 8.64 7.83
CA ARG A 112 -6.28 8.28 6.58
C ARG A 112 -6.20 9.39 5.53
N GLN A 113 -6.31 10.65 5.95
CA GLN A 113 -6.18 11.80 5.04
C GLN A 113 -4.75 11.94 4.52
N GLU A 114 -3.75 11.84 5.39
CA GLU A 114 -2.33 11.84 5.01
C GLU A 114 -2.02 10.72 4.02
N MET A 115 -2.51 9.51 4.29
CA MET A 115 -2.27 8.37 3.41
C MET A 115 -2.98 8.51 2.06
N GLN A 116 -4.14 9.18 2.01
CA GLN A 116 -4.79 9.55 0.75
C GLN A 116 -3.95 10.54 -0.07
N MET A 117 -3.30 11.51 0.58
CA MET A 117 -2.39 12.44 -0.10
C MET A 117 -1.15 11.72 -0.62
N ILE A 118 -0.51 10.87 0.20
CA ILE A 118 0.65 10.06 -0.20
C ILE A 118 0.29 9.14 -1.39
N MET A 119 -0.87 8.49 -1.36
CA MET A 119 -1.34 7.66 -2.48
C MET A 119 -1.58 8.46 -3.77
N GLN A 120 -1.99 9.73 -3.67
CA GLN A 120 -2.12 10.61 -4.83
C GLN A 120 -0.77 11.04 -5.39
N GLU A 121 0.22 11.28 -4.53
CA GLU A 121 1.59 11.61 -4.93
C GLU A 121 2.26 10.41 -5.63
N MET A 122 2.20 9.22 -5.04
CA MET A 122 2.77 8.01 -5.65
C MET A 122 2.15 7.67 -7.01
N ARG A 123 0.85 7.94 -7.21
CA ARG A 123 0.20 7.77 -8.52
C ARG A 123 0.81 8.69 -9.58
N GLN A 124 1.12 9.94 -9.22
CA GLN A 124 1.72 10.90 -10.14
C GLN A 124 3.17 10.53 -10.47
N GLU A 125 3.91 9.97 -9.52
CA GLU A 125 5.30 9.53 -9.73
C GLU A 125 5.40 8.28 -10.62
N ASP A 126 4.49 7.30 -10.48
CA ASP A 126 4.40 6.15 -11.39
C ASP A 126 4.05 6.61 -12.83
N GLU A 127 3.14 7.58 -12.99
CA GLU A 127 2.81 8.17 -14.31
C GLU A 127 4.01 8.90 -14.94
N VAL A 128 4.83 9.60 -14.15
CA VAL A 128 6.04 10.28 -14.64
C VAL A 128 7.15 9.29 -14.98
N LEU A 129 7.28 8.19 -14.23
CA LEU A 129 8.27 7.15 -14.53
C LEU A 129 7.92 6.37 -15.82
N ASP A 130 6.63 6.12 -16.05
CA ASP A 130 6.14 5.48 -17.28
C ASP A 130 6.38 6.40 -18.51
N ASP A 131 6.12 7.71 -18.38
CA ASP A 131 6.35 8.70 -19.45
C ASP A 131 7.84 8.91 -19.78
N LEU A 132 8.73 8.82 -18.77
CA LEU A 132 10.18 8.85 -18.96
C LEU A 132 10.76 7.57 -19.56
N SER A 133 10.08 6.43 -19.39
CA SER A 133 10.48 5.18 -20.04
C SER A 133 10.14 5.17 -21.54
N GLY A 134 9.29 6.09 -22.00
CA GLY A 134 8.95 6.32 -23.40
C GLY A 134 9.90 7.25 -24.18
N HIS A 135 10.76 8.03 -23.52
CA HIS A 135 11.65 8.98 -24.20
C HIS A 135 13.04 9.07 -23.54
N THR A 136 14.08 8.89 -24.36
CA THR A 136 15.52 9.11 -24.10
C THR A 136 16.24 7.94 -23.39
N GLY A 137 17.18 7.21 -23.99
CA GLY A 137 18.16 7.62 -24.98
C GLY A 137 19.18 8.55 -24.34
N PHE A 138 20.21 7.96 -23.71
CA PHE A 138 21.49 8.60 -23.33
C PHE A 138 21.40 9.96 -22.61
N MET A 139 21.79 10.01 -21.33
CA MET A 139 22.79 11.00 -20.91
C MET A 139 23.38 10.63 -19.54
N GLU A 140 24.70 10.42 -19.54
CA GLU A 140 25.56 10.23 -18.38
C GLU A 140 25.44 11.42 -17.40
N VAL A 141 25.24 11.11 -16.12
CA VAL A 141 25.33 12.09 -15.04
C VAL A 141 26.81 12.36 -14.75
N LYS A 142 27.30 13.54 -15.18
CA LYS A 142 28.57 14.09 -14.67
C LYS A 142 28.40 14.44 -13.20
N LEU A 143 29.09 13.70 -12.34
CA LEU A 143 29.38 14.09 -10.96
C LEU A 143 30.23 15.37 -10.97
N CYS A 144 29.70 16.46 -10.40
CA CYS A 144 30.51 17.60 -9.98
C CYS A 144 31.02 17.37 -8.56
N LYS A 145 32.32 17.61 -8.38
CA LYS A 145 33.08 17.65 -7.13
C LYS A 145 32.67 18.82 -6.25
#